data_AF-A0A165WTN2-F1
#
_entry.id   AF-A0A165WTN2-F1
#
_cell.length_a   1.000
_cell.length_b   1.000
_cell.length_c   1.000
_cell.angle_alpha   90.00
_cell.angle_beta   90.00
_cell.angle_gamma   90.00
#
_symmetry.space_group_name_H-M   'P 1'
#
loop_
_entity.id
_entity.type
_entity.pdbx_description
1 polymer ?
#
loop_
_entity_poly.entity_id
_entity_poly.type
_entity_poly.pdbx_seq_one_letter_code
_entity_poly.pdbx_strand_id
1 'polypeptide(L)'
;MDAIDENDARFAMDSSAYAIQTLPNSSRNSIPTALVLPSPHERPECEPAARTHRYQPYPKRQDCSSSTTRDDAGPLEFQLPENVPEWSAALAQCHTLRLLPTPAPGRLYLFPPTHIFLVNDRMKRVRMIMNWLHVRPAWLARVQGMDSDEASISVQGWRDYLTHSPERGPLNRPTTTFTGRKAQKKAKSANTLLIFHELLPDGVPPLAHFRDYAWFGHTLDHDEPEEQLVSQRLVLWELDELAFRYDFVRLNRHFSKDLTISPEQQLVREAMVFHIWSAFPTRDKMFLDSKPPGDCGLGSLIWRYSIPALEAARQILCQWPNAPRELGSPLVHPPEANNLLVVRHMQQKVAQFYCQTYCKAFQTAPILPSQLPLPFISI
;
A
#
# COMPACT_ATOMS: atom_id res chain seq x y z
N MET A 1 29.75 -23.69 -36.54
CA MET A 1 29.26 -24.81 -35.72
C MET A 1 29.50 -24.43 -34.28
N ASP A 2 28.49 -23.83 -33.67
CA ASP A 2 28.17 -24.00 -32.25
C ASP A 2 26.69 -23.65 -32.16
N ALA A 3 25.92 -24.64 -31.71
CA ALA A 3 24.48 -24.63 -31.68
C ALA A 3 24.02 -23.73 -30.53
N ILE A 4 23.19 -22.75 -30.86
CA ILE A 4 22.35 -22.07 -29.87
C ILE A 4 21.41 -23.13 -29.31
N ASP A 5 21.45 -23.30 -28.00
CA ASP A 5 20.60 -24.23 -27.25
C ASP A 5 19.12 -23.88 -27.50
N GLU A 6 18.37 -24.84 -28.06
CA GLU A 6 16.95 -24.72 -28.47
C GLU A 6 15.99 -24.47 -27.28
N ASN A 7 16.53 -24.33 -26.07
CA ASN A 7 15.78 -24.00 -24.86
C ASN A 7 15.69 -22.49 -24.58
N ASP A 8 16.62 -21.68 -25.08
CA ASP A 8 16.62 -20.22 -24.85
C ASP A 8 15.63 -19.48 -25.77
N ALA A 9 15.27 -20.05 -26.92
CA ALA A 9 14.27 -19.48 -27.82
C ALA A 9 12.83 -19.56 -27.28
N ARG A 10 12.57 -20.38 -26.24
CA ARG A 10 11.25 -20.49 -25.59
C ARG A 10 10.98 -19.42 -24.54
N PHE A 11 11.99 -18.60 -24.20
CA PHE A 11 11.87 -17.47 -23.28
C PHE A 11 12.07 -16.11 -23.97
N ALA A 12 12.18 -16.09 -25.30
CA ALA A 12 12.13 -14.85 -26.07
C ALA A 12 10.70 -14.27 -26.00
N MET A 13 10.60 -12.98 -25.64
CA MET A 13 9.36 -12.25 -25.43
C MET A 13 8.36 -12.47 -26.58
N ASP A 14 7.23 -13.08 -26.24
CA ASP A 14 6.03 -12.97 -27.06
C ASP A 14 5.35 -11.63 -26.75
N SER A 15 5.03 -10.88 -27.80
CA SER A 15 4.23 -9.65 -27.79
C SER A 15 2.85 -9.80 -27.15
N SER A 16 2.47 -11.00 -26.73
CA SER A 16 1.31 -11.33 -25.92
C SER A 16 1.47 -11.05 -24.41
N ALA A 17 2.59 -10.47 -23.96
CA ALA A 17 2.82 -10.10 -22.55
C ALA A 17 1.75 -9.15 -21.96
N TYR A 18 0.93 -8.52 -22.82
CA TYR A 18 -0.20 -7.68 -22.43
C TYR A 18 -1.43 -8.46 -21.92
N ALA A 19 -1.50 -9.77 -22.13
CA ALA A 19 -2.65 -10.60 -21.77
C ALA A 19 -2.46 -11.44 -20.48
N ILE A 20 -1.48 -11.12 -19.63
CA ILE A 20 -1.11 -11.94 -18.48
C ILE A 20 -1.63 -11.34 -17.17
N GLN A 21 -2.95 -11.22 -17.04
CA GLN A 21 -3.64 -11.18 -15.73
C GLN A 21 -4.41 -12.48 -15.44
N THR A 22 -4.31 -13.50 -16.31
CA THR A 22 -5.10 -14.74 -16.16
C THR A 22 -4.33 -16.04 -16.34
N LEU A 23 -3.00 -16.05 -16.51
CA LEU A 23 -2.24 -17.30 -16.67
C LEU A 23 -1.70 -17.86 -15.32
N PRO A 24 -1.58 -19.20 -15.21
CA PRO A 24 -1.53 -19.94 -13.96
C PRO A 24 -0.09 -20.33 -13.56
N ASN A 25 0.82 -19.36 -13.46
CA ASN A 25 2.17 -19.55 -12.91
C ASN A 25 2.33 -18.99 -11.49
N SER A 26 1.31 -18.31 -10.97
CA SER A 26 1.30 -17.81 -9.59
C SER A 26 1.02 -18.92 -8.60
N SER A 27 1.95 -19.14 -7.67
CA SER A 27 1.73 -19.98 -6.49
C SER A 27 0.66 -19.42 -5.54
N ARG A 28 0.03 -18.28 -5.87
CA ARG A 28 -1.11 -17.68 -5.15
C ARG A 28 -2.45 -17.89 -5.88
N ASN A 29 -2.44 -18.38 -7.14
CA ASN A 29 -3.65 -18.66 -7.92
C ASN A 29 -3.97 -20.16 -7.93
N SER A 30 -4.45 -20.71 -6.82
CA SER A 30 -5.22 -21.96 -6.86
C SER A 30 -6.07 -22.14 -5.59
N ILE A 31 -7.39 -22.15 -5.80
CA ILE A 31 -8.49 -22.63 -4.94
C ILE A 31 -9.16 -21.56 -4.03
N PRO A 32 -10.50 -21.36 -4.13
CA PRO A 32 -11.25 -20.47 -3.25
C PRO A 32 -11.23 -21.01 -1.82
N THR A 33 -10.94 -20.12 -0.86
CA THR A 33 -11.29 -20.34 0.54
C THR A 33 -12.82 -20.34 0.66
N ALA A 34 -13.45 -21.48 0.36
CA ALA A 34 -14.86 -21.71 0.63
C ALA A 34 -15.05 -21.86 2.15
N LEU A 35 -15.26 -20.73 2.84
CA LEU A 35 -15.88 -20.73 4.15
C LEU A 35 -17.38 -20.89 3.94
N VAL A 36 -17.85 -22.13 4.05
CA VAL A 36 -19.28 -22.46 4.19
C VAL A 36 -19.76 -21.85 5.50
N LEU A 37 -20.51 -20.76 5.43
CA LEU A 37 -21.32 -20.24 6.53
C LEU A 37 -22.65 -21.02 6.57
N PRO A 38 -23.08 -21.56 7.73
CA PRO A 38 -24.39 -22.15 7.85
C PRO A 38 -25.47 -21.06 7.85
N SER A 39 -26.46 -21.22 6.97
CA SER A 39 -27.70 -20.45 6.94
C SER A 39 -28.65 -20.93 8.04
N PRO A 40 -29.38 -20.04 8.74
CA PRO A 40 -30.58 -20.42 9.45
C PRO A 40 -31.83 -19.74 8.87
N HIS A 41 -32.71 -20.60 8.35
CA HIS A 41 -34.17 -20.64 8.41
C HIS A 41 -35.01 -19.34 8.35
N GLU A 42 -35.76 -19.27 7.24
CA GLU A 42 -37.24 -19.26 7.13
C GLU A 42 -38.11 -18.32 8.00
N ARG A 43 -39.04 -17.67 7.30
CA ARG A 43 -40.01 -16.64 7.72
C ARG A 43 -41.10 -17.19 8.67
N PRO A 44 -41.97 -16.31 9.18
CA PRO A 44 -43.28 -16.24 8.52
C PRO A 44 -43.81 -14.83 8.23
N GLU A 45 -44.72 -14.82 7.27
CA GLU A 45 -45.43 -13.71 6.64
C GLU A 45 -46.39 -12.96 7.58
N CYS A 46 -46.59 -11.67 7.30
CA CYS A 46 -47.83 -10.95 7.63
C CYS A 46 -47.99 -9.77 6.65
N GLU A 47 -49.06 -9.77 5.84
CA GLU A 47 -49.45 -8.68 4.93
C GLU A 47 -50.43 -7.66 5.60
N PRO A 48 -51.01 -6.66 4.91
CA PRO A 48 -50.44 -5.32 4.79
C PRO A 48 -51.41 -4.21 5.27
N ALA A 49 -50.91 -3.02 5.60
CA ALA A 49 -51.80 -1.86 5.74
C ALA A 49 -51.18 -0.52 5.28
N ALA A 50 -51.86 0.03 4.28
CA ALA A 50 -52.09 1.44 3.95
C ALA A 50 -50.91 2.38 3.61
N ARG A 51 -50.82 2.62 2.30
CA ARG A 51 -50.15 3.70 1.56
C ARG A 51 -50.34 5.10 2.17
N THR A 52 -49.26 5.88 2.22
CA THR A 52 -49.30 7.29 1.81
C THR A 52 -48.08 7.63 0.94
N HIS A 53 -48.36 8.24 -0.21
CA HIS A 53 -47.43 8.62 -1.28
C HIS A 53 -46.75 9.97 -0.99
N ARG A 54 -45.46 10.10 -1.38
CA ARG A 54 -44.72 11.29 -1.92
C ARG A 54 -43.28 11.27 -1.37
N TYR A 55 -42.18 11.46 -2.10
CA TYR A 55 -41.85 11.78 -3.50
C TYR A 55 -40.37 11.35 -3.66
N GLN A 56 -40.01 10.50 -4.63
CA GLN A 56 -38.62 10.11 -4.92
C GLN A 56 -38.10 10.86 -6.16
N PRO A 57 -36.87 11.39 -6.12
CA PRO A 57 -36.11 11.63 -7.35
C PRO A 57 -34.89 10.68 -7.45
N TYR A 58 -34.87 9.95 -8.57
CA TYR A 58 -33.82 9.14 -9.19
C TYR A 58 -33.79 7.61 -8.93
N PRO A 59 -33.61 6.80 -10.01
CA PRO A 59 -34.05 5.41 -10.07
C PRO A 59 -32.99 4.41 -9.59
N LYS A 60 -33.48 3.32 -9.00
CA LYS A 60 -32.72 2.10 -8.70
C LYS A 60 -32.14 1.51 -9.99
N ARG A 61 -30.82 1.28 -10.04
CA ARG A 61 -30.22 0.41 -11.06
C ARG A 61 -30.49 -1.04 -10.69
N GLN A 62 -31.03 -1.75 -11.68
CA GLN A 62 -31.34 -3.18 -11.69
C GLN A 62 -30.07 -4.02 -11.60
N ASP A 63 -30.16 -5.08 -10.81
CA ASP A 63 -29.32 -6.25 -10.96
C ASP A 63 -29.56 -6.87 -12.35
N CYS A 64 -28.49 -6.98 -13.13
CA CYS A 64 -28.44 -7.83 -14.31
C CYS A 64 -27.21 -8.71 -14.19
N SER A 65 -27.46 -9.95 -13.78
CA SER A 65 -26.58 -11.08 -14.05
C SER A 65 -26.40 -11.19 -15.57
N SER A 66 -25.21 -10.85 -16.05
CA SER A 66 -24.77 -11.24 -17.38
C SER A 66 -23.46 -12.01 -17.23
N SER A 67 -23.53 -13.28 -17.62
CA SER A 67 -22.38 -14.10 -17.93
C SER A 67 -21.70 -13.50 -19.16
N THR A 68 -20.56 -12.85 -18.96
CA THR A 68 -19.78 -12.31 -20.08
C THR A 68 -18.51 -13.14 -20.22
N THR A 69 -18.47 -13.88 -21.32
CA THR A 69 -17.28 -14.46 -21.94
C THR A 69 -16.16 -13.44 -21.96
N ARG A 70 -14.98 -13.86 -21.49
CA ARG A 70 -13.70 -13.16 -21.62
C ARG A 70 -13.38 -13.00 -23.11
N ASP A 71 -13.43 -11.77 -23.60
CA ASP A 71 -12.62 -11.24 -24.72
C ASP A 71 -13.15 -9.84 -25.07
N ASP A 72 -12.72 -8.82 -24.31
CA ASP A 72 -12.67 -7.43 -24.80
C ASP A 72 -11.73 -6.63 -23.89
N ALA A 73 -10.51 -6.36 -24.35
CA ALA A 73 -9.54 -5.54 -23.63
C ALA A 73 -9.92 -4.06 -23.79
N GLY A 74 -10.78 -3.58 -22.88
CA GLY A 74 -11.06 -2.15 -22.74
C GLY A 74 -9.80 -1.33 -22.41
N PRO A 75 -9.87 0.02 -22.47
CA PRO A 75 -8.74 0.87 -22.15
C PRO A 75 -8.17 0.52 -20.76
N LEU A 76 -6.85 0.36 -20.68
CA LEU A 76 -6.13 0.03 -19.44
C LEU A 76 -6.51 1.01 -18.32
N GLU A 77 -7.42 0.56 -17.46
CA GLU A 77 -7.92 1.38 -16.38
C GLU A 77 -6.85 1.52 -15.30
N PHE A 78 -6.71 2.72 -14.76
CA PHE A 78 -5.78 2.95 -13.66
C PHE A 78 -6.25 2.24 -12.40
N GLN A 79 -5.40 1.38 -11.85
CA GLN A 79 -5.67 0.61 -10.64
C GLN A 79 -4.53 0.80 -9.62
N LEU A 80 -4.87 0.73 -8.34
CA LEU A 80 -3.87 0.69 -7.27
C LEU A 80 -3.05 -0.61 -7.36
N PRO A 81 -1.84 -0.64 -6.81
CA PRO A 81 -1.15 -1.89 -6.51
C PRO A 81 -2.06 -2.83 -5.71
N GLU A 82 -2.03 -4.12 -6.01
CA GLU A 82 -2.81 -5.10 -5.27
C GLU A 82 -2.19 -5.33 -3.90
N ASN A 83 -2.99 -5.29 -2.84
CA ASN A 83 -2.52 -5.66 -1.51
C ASN A 83 -2.17 -7.16 -1.47
N VAL A 84 -1.22 -7.51 -0.61
CA VAL A 84 -0.90 -8.92 -0.34
C VAL A 84 -2.16 -9.61 0.24
N PRO A 85 -2.65 -10.73 -0.34
CA PRO A 85 -3.96 -11.30 0.01
C PRO A 85 -4.10 -11.70 1.48
N GLU A 86 -3.05 -12.28 2.08
CA GLU A 86 -3.05 -12.70 3.49
C GLU A 86 -3.26 -11.51 4.43
N TRP A 87 -2.70 -10.34 4.07
CA TRP A 87 -2.81 -9.10 4.82
C TRP A 87 -4.18 -8.46 4.64
N SER A 88 -4.73 -8.50 3.43
CA SER A 88 -6.10 -8.06 3.15
C SER A 88 -7.12 -8.89 3.93
N ALA A 89 -6.96 -10.22 3.95
CA ALA A 89 -7.81 -11.13 4.71
C ALA A 89 -7.69 -10.89 6.22
N ALA A 90 -6.48 -10.66 6.73
CA ALA A 90 -6.24 -10.33 8.13
C ALA A 90 -6.94 -9.03 8.55
N LEU A 91 -6.87 -7.98 7.73
CA LEU A 91 -7.57 -6.72 8.00
C LEU A 91 -9.10 -6.88 7.95
N ALA A 92 -9.62 -7.62 6.97
CA ALA A 92 -11.05 -7.94 6.88
C ALA A 92 -11.55 -8.69 8.13
N GLN A 93 -10.74 -9.58 8.71
CA GLN A 93 -11.07 -10.22 9.98
C GLN A 93 -11.11 -9.21 11.14
N CYS A 94 -10.23 -8.21 11.16
CA CYS A 94 -10.27 -7.15 12.20
C CYS A 94 -11.57 -6.34 12.15
N HIS A 95 -12.10 -6.08 10.95
CA HIS A 95 -13.43 -5.46 10.78
C HIS A 95 -14.54 -6.37 11.31
N THR A 96 -14.49 -7.66 10.98
CA THR A 96 -15.47 -8.66 11.45
C THR A 96 -15.48 -8.76 12.98
N LEU A 97 -14.30 -8.72 13.59
CA LEU A 97 -14.10 -8.73 15.04
C LEU A 97 -14.37 -7.37 15.71
N ARG A 98 -14.76 -6.34 14.94
CA ARG A 98 -15.03 -4.98 15.41
C ARG A 98 -13.89 -4.37 16.24
N LEU A 99 -12.64 -4.65 15.85
CA LEU A 99 -11.46 -4.11 16.52
C LEU A 99 -11.18 -2.63 16.18
N LEU A 100 -11.91 -2.08 15.22
CA LEU A 100 -11.75 -0.71 14.76
C LEU A 100 -12.92 0.16 15.25
N PRO A 101 -12.65 1.35 15.78
CA PRO A 101 -13.68 2.27 16.23
C PRO A 101 -14.54 2.76 15.07
N THR A 102 -15.81 3.03 15.36
CA THR A 102 -16.76 3.65 14.44
C THR A 102 -17.38 4.88 15.12
N PRO A 103 -17.12 6.12 14.64
CA PRO A 103 -16.36 6.47 13.44
C PRO A 103 -14.84 6.30 13.62
N ALA A 104 -14.12 6.10 12.51
CA ALA A 104 -12.66 6.03 12.53
C ALA A 104 -12.06 7.38 13.02
N PRO A 105 -11.04 7.36 13.88
CA PRO A 105 -10.37 8.58 14.31
C PRO A 105 -9.68 9.27 13.12
N GLY A 106 -9.48 10.59 13.24
CA GLY A 106 -8.73 11.36 12.27
C GLY A 106 -7.26 10.93 12.24
N ARG A 107 -6.91 10.02 11.33
CA ARG A 107 -5.53 9.55 11.13
C ARG A 107 -4.69 10.58 10.38
N LEU A 108 -3.48 10.82 10.88
CA LEU A 108 -2.42 11.52 10.17
C LEU A 108 -1.47 10.52 9.52
N TYR A 109 -0.80 10.95 8.46
CA TYR A 109 -0.01 10.10 7.60
C TYR A 109 1.36 10.73 7.30
N LEU A 110 2.41 9.96 7.52
CA LEU A 110 3.77 10.30 7.10
C LEU A 110 3.95 10.29 5.58
N PHE A 111 3.19 9.46 4.88
CA PHE A 111 3.22 9.33 3.42
C PHE A 111 1.81 9.52 2.88
N PRO A 112 1.65 10.07 1.67
CA PRO A 112 0.35 10.21 1.08
C PRO A 112 -0.32 8.84 0.91
N PRO A 113 -1.52 8.61 1.47
CA PRO A 113 -2.17 7.32 1.35
C PRO A 113 -2.62 7.08 -0.09
N THR A 114 -2.33 5.91 -0.67
CA THR A 114 -2.45 5.62 -2.10
C THR A 114 -3.85 5.82 -2.69
N HIS A 115 -4.91 5.64 -1.91
CA HIS A 115 -6.29 5.91 -2.34
C HIS A 115 -6.54 7.37 -2.78
N ILE A 116 -5.70 8.35 -2.41
CA ILE A 116 -5.87 9.73 -2.89
C ILE A 116 -5.55 9.87 -4.38
N PHE A 117 -4.80 8.93 -4.95
CA PHE A 117 -4.41 8.92 -6.37
C PHE A 117 -5.46 8.25 -7.26
N LEU A 118 -6.52 7.67 -6.68
CA LEU A 118 -7.72 7.18 -7.40
C LEU A 118 -8.53 8.35 -7.96
N VAL A 119 -7.99 8.98 -9.00
CA VAL A 119 -8.55 10.14 -9.68
C VAL A 119 -8.73 9.79 -11.14
N ASN A 120 -9.95 9.99 -11.67
CA ASN A 120 -10.29 9.68 -13.06
C ASN A 120 -9.50 10.54 -14.07
N ASP A 121 -9.20 11.79 -13.70
CA ASP A 121 -8.38 12.69 -14.51
C ASP A 121 -6.91 12.24 -14.50
N ARG A 122 -6.44 11.74 -15.65
CA ARG A 122 -5.07 11.28 -15.90
C ARG A 122 -4.03 12.36 -15.65
N MET A 123 -4.24 13.59 -16.12
CA MET A 123 -3.27 14.68 -15.98
C MET A 123 -3.17 15.14 -14.53
N LYS A 124 -4.30 15.17 -13.83
CA LYS A 124 -4.32 15.43 -12.39
C LYS A 124 -3.59 14.35 -11.61
N ARG A 125 -3.73 13.08 -11.99
CA ARG A 125 -2.98 11.99 -11.35
C ARG A 125 -1.48 12.09 -11.60
N VAL A 126 -1.07 12.43 -12.82
CA VAL A 126 0.35 12.71 -13.11
C VAL A 126 0.89 13.90 -12.33
N ARG A 127 0.10 14.97 -12.19
CA ARG A 127 0.45 16.08 -11.29
C ARG A 127 0.78 15.59 -9.89
N MET A 128 -0.08 14.76 -9.33
CA MET A 128 0.09 14.24 -7.97
C MET A 128 1.35 13.39 -7.84
N ILE A 129 1.61 12.51 -8.80
CA ILE A 129 2.78 11.63 -8.80
C ILE A 129 4.07 12.43 -9.01
N MET A 130 4.07 13.38 -9.94
CA MET A 130 5.20 14.26 -10.18
C MET A 130 5.52 15.12 -8.95
N ASN A 131 4.52 15.70 -8.30
CA ASN A 131 4.71 16.48 -7.07
C ASN A 131 5.24 15.60 -5.93
N TRP A 132 4.78 14.35 -5.80
CA TRP A 132 5.36 13.40 -4.83
C TRP A 132 6.84 13.16 -5.12
N LEU A 133 7.20 12.79 -6.35
CA LEU A 133 8.59 12.52 -6.73
C LEU A 133 9.49 13.75 -6.52
N HIS A 134 8.97 14.95 -6.75
CA HIS A 134 9.69 16.20 -6.53
C HIS A 134 10.00 16.48 -5.06
N VAL A 135 9.02 16.32 -4.15
CA VAL A 135 9.28 16.53 -2.71
C VAL A 135 10.02 15.35 -2.07
N ARG A 136 9.92 14.15 -2.65
CA ARG A 136 10.37 12.89 -2.04
C ARG A 136 11.76 13.02 -1.38
N PRO A 137 12.84 13.49 -2.03
CA PRO A 137 14.16 13.55 -1.38
C PRO A 137 14.17 14.40 -0.09
N ALA A 138 13.59 15.61 -0.16
CA ALA A 138 13.49 16.52 0.98
C ALA A 138 12.55 15.99 2.07
N TRP A 139 11.44 15.35 1.67
CA TRP A 139 10.50 14.73 2.58
C TRP A 139 11.12 13.56 3.35
N LEU A 140 11.83 12.66 2.68
CA LEU A 140 12.49 11.53 3.34
C LEU A 140 13.57 12.01 4.33
N ALA A 141 14.35 13.02 3.97
CA ALA A 141 15.32 13.65 4.88
C ALA A 141 14.64 14.27 6.11
N ARG A 142 13.48 14.93 5.92
CA ARG A 142 12.68 15.47 7.03
C ARG A 142 12.20 14.38 7.97
N VAL A 143 11.63 13.29 7.43
CA VAL A 143 11.09 12.19 8.25
C VAL A 143 12.21 11.44 8.99
N GLN A 144 13.44 11.43 8.48
CA GLN A 144 14.60 10.88 9.21
C GLN A 144 14.97 11.72 10.46
N GLY A 145 14.83 13.04 10.38
CA GLY A 145 15.26 13.97 11.42
C GLY A 145 14.19 14.37 12.44
N MET A 146 12.94 13.88 12.29
CA MET A 146 11.79 14.33 13.06
C MET A 146 11.01 13.15 13.65
N ASP A 147 10.31 13.38 14.76
CA ASP A 147 9.36 12.38 15.26
C ASP A 147 8.27 12.13 14.20
N SER A 148 7.88 10.87 14.07
CA SER A 148 6.84 10.43 13.15
C SER A 148 5.51 11.14 13.40
N ASP A 149 5.16 11.41 14.66
CA ASP A 149 3.91 12.08 15.00
C ASP A 149 3.94 13.57 14.62
N GLU A 150 5.11 14.21 14.70
CA GLU A 150 5.31 15.62 14.30
C GLU A 150 5.35 15.81 12.79
N ALA A 151 5.92 14.85 12.05
CA ALA A 151 6.00 14.90 10.60
C ALA A 151 4.69 14.51 9.89
N SER A 152 3.73 13.90 10.60
CA SER A 152 2.51 13.36 10.00
C SER A 152 1.50 14.42 9.57
N ILE A 153 0.94 14.28 8.36
CA ILE A 153 -0.01 15.24 7.75
C ILE A 153 -1.37 14.57 7.53
N SER A 154 -2.45 15.35 7.60
CA SER A 154 -3.80 14.85 7.26
C SER A 154 -3.95 14.49 5.77
N VAL A 155 -4.91 13.62 5.43
CA VAL A 155 -5.24 13.28 4.03
C VAL A 155 -5.52 14.53 3.18
N GLN A 156 -6.23 15.52 3.75
CA GLN A 156 -6.52 16.75 3.03
C GLN A 156 -5.26 17.58 2.79
N GLY A 157 -4.36 17.63 3.77
CA GLY A 157 -3.08 18.32 3.64
C GLY A 157 -2.21 17.74 2.51
N TRP A 158 -2.14 16.41 2.42
CA TRP A 158 -1.50 15.72 1.30
C TRP A 158 -2.16 16.05 -0.04
N ARG A 159 -3.50 16.01 -0.11
CA ARG A 159 -4.23 16.37 -1.33
C ARG A 159 -4.01 17.82 -1.77
N ASP A 160 -3.97 18.74 -0.82
CA ASP A 160 -3.75 20.17 -1.09
C ASP A 160 -2.39 20.39 -1.74
N TYR A 161 -1.33 19.75 -1.22
CA TYR A 161 0.01 19.80 -1.81
C TYR A 161 0.11 19.07 -3.16
N LEU A 162 -0.33 17.81 -3.22
CA LEU A 162 -0.15 16.97 -4.42
C LEU A 162 -0.93 17.49 -5.63
N THR A 163 -2.03 18.22 -5.41
CA THR A 163 -2.79 18.86 -6.49
C THR A 163 -2.40 20.32 -6.72
N HIS A 164 -1.39 20.83 -6.02
CA HIS A 164 -0.88 22.19 -6.20
C HIS A 164 -0.20 22.33 -7.56
N SER A 165 -0.33 23.52 -8.13
CA SER A 165 0.25 23.86 -9.43
C SER A 165 0.84 25.27 -9.37
N PRO A 166 1.91 25.57 -10.16
CA PRO A 166 2.57 26.87 -10.11
C PRO A 166 1.62 28.03 -10.41
N GLU A 167 0.60 27.80 -11.24
CA GLU A 167 -0.40 28.80 -11.64
C GLU A 167 -1.27 29.26 -10.46
N ARG A 168 -1.30 28.50 -9.36
CA ARG A 168 -2.00 28.90 -8.11
C ARG A 168 -1.19 29.86 -7.25
N GLY A 169 0.06 30.12 -7.62
CA GLY A 169 1.02 30.94 -6.88
C GLY A 169 1.87 30.13 -5.90
N PRO A 170 2.68 30.83 -5.07
CA PRO A 170 3.62 30.19 -4.17
C PRO A 170 2.92 29.41 -3.04
N LEU A 171 3.62 28.43 -2.48
CA LEU A 171 3.11 27.57 -1.40
C LEU A 171 2.86 28.35 -0.09
N ASN A 172 3.56 29.45 0.15
CA ASN A 172 3.46 30.28 1.35
C ASN A 172 2.38 31.38 1.30
N ARG A 173 1.39 31.25 0.42
CA ARG A 173 0.43 32.33 0.15
C ARG A 173 -0.33 32.74 1.43
N PRO A 174 -0.33 34.04 1.80
CA PRO A 174 -1.05 34.52 2.97
C PRO A 174 -2.57 34.40 2.80
N THR A 175 -3.25 33.89 3.83
CA THR A 175 -4.70 33.63 3.86
C THR A 175 -5.52 34.91 4.09
N THR A 176 -5.48 35.90 3.20
CA THR A 176 -5.90 37.28 3.57
C THR A 176 -7.34 37.72 3.29
N THR A 177 -8.29 36.86 2.90
CA THR A 177 -9.63 37.36 2.49
C THR A 177 -10.86 36.56 2.90
N PHE A 178 -10.75 35.56 3.78
CA PHE A 178 -11.90 34.73 4.15
C PHE A 178 -12.29 34.91 5.62
N THR A 179 -13.59 35.02 5.89
CA THR A 179 -14.17 35.02 7.24
C THR A 179 -14.94 33.70 7.50
N GLY A 180 -15.07 33.31 8.77
CA GLY A 180 -15.82 32.12 9.19
C GLY A 180 -15.15 30.76 8.92
N ARG A 181 -15.93 29.67 8.86
CA ARG A 181 -15.42 28.28 8.69
C ARG A 181 -14.53 28.08 7.45
N LYS A 182 -14.74 28.86 6.38
CA LYS A 182 -13.91 28.83 5.17
C LYS A 182 -12.50 29.37 5.44
N ALA A 183 -12.36 30.36 6.32
CA ALA A 183 -11.08 30.89 6.77
C ALA A 183 -10.29 29.81 7.52
N GLN A 184 -10.94 29.10 8.44
CA GLN A 184 -10.29 28.06 9.24
C GLN A 184 -9.82 26.88 8.38
N LYS A 185 -10.62 26.45 7.39
CA LYS A 185 -10.20 25.38 6.45
C LYS A 185 -9.01 25.83 5.60
N LYS A 186 -9.02 27.06 5.10
CA LYS A 186 -7.91 27.61 4.32
C LYS A 186 -6.66 27.87 5.16
N ALA A 187 -6.80 28.26 6.41
CA ALA A 187 -5.68 28.44 7.33
C ALA A 187 -4.99 27.09 7.63
N LYS A 188 -5.76 26.01 7.85
CA LYS A 188 -5.19 24.66 8.00
C LYS A 188 -4.45 24.21 6.73
N SER A 189 -5.05 24.43 5.56
CA SER A 189 -4.42 24.16 4.27
C SER A 189 -3.13 24.96 4.09
N ALA A 190 -3.16 26.27 4.39
CA ALA A 190 -1.99 27.14 4.33
C ALA A 190 -0.87 26.67 5.27
N ASN A 191 -1.19 26.28 6.51
CA ASN A 191 -0.21 25.73 7.45
C ASN A 191 0.44 24.46 6.92
N THR A 192 -0.31 23.56 6.28
CA THR A 192 0.29 22.39 5.64
C THR A 192 1.17 22.78 4.45
N LEU A 193 0.75 23.72 3.61
CA LEU A 193 1.55 24.16 2.46
C LEU A 193 2.84 24.88 2.89
N LEU A 194 2.88 25.50 4.08
CA LEU A 194 4.11 26.06 4.63
C LEU A 194 5.19 25.00 4.87
N ILE A 195 4.82 23.80 5.33
CA ILE A 195 5.76 22.68 5.47
C ILE A 195 6.42 22.39 4.12
N PHE A 196 5.64 22.34 3.05
CA PHE A 196 6.16 22.08 1.71
C PHE A 196 6.94 23.26 1.13
N HIS A 197 6.62 24.50 1.53
CA HIS A 197 7.41 25.66 1.15
C HIS A 197 8.81 25.64 1.76
N GLU A 198 8.93 25.24 3.03
CA GLU A 198 10.24 25.08 3.69
C GLU A 198 11.09 24.01 2.99
N LEU A 199 10.46 22.93 2.52
CA LEU A 199 11.14 21.85 1.81
C LEU A 199 11.45 22.18 0.35
N LEU A 200 10.65 23.04 -0.27
CA LEU A 200 10.71 23.40 -1.69
C LEU A 200 10.62 24.94 -1.83
N PRO A 201 11.71 25.66 -1.56
CA PRO A 201 11.72 27.12 -1.62
C PRO A 201 11.40 27.65 -3.03
N ASP A 202 11.83 26.91 -4.07
CA ASP A 202 11.55 27.23 -5.48
C ASP A 202 10.13 26.83 -5.93
N GLY A 203 9.36 26.20 -5.03
CA GLY A 203 7.99 25.75 -5.29
C GLY A 203 7.87 24.42 -6.02
N VAL A 204 6.71 24.21 -6.65
CA VAL A 204 6.42 22.99 -7.43
C VAL A 204 6.76 23.20 -8.91
N PRO A 205 7.14 22.17 -9.66
CA PRO A 205 7.52 22.30 -11.07
C PRO A 205 6.29 22.46 -11.97
N PRO A 206 6.39 23.12 -13.14
CA PRO A 206 5.35 23.11 -14.16
C PRO A 206 5.03 21.70 -14.68
N LEU A 207 3.78 21.47 -15.10
CA LEU A 207 3.36 20.16 -15.62
C LEU A 207 4.06 19.72 -16.90
N ALA A 208 4.65 20.64 -17.66
CA ALA A 208 5.46 20.31 -18.83
C ALA A 208 6.70 19.44 -18.51
N HIS A 209 7.23 19.51 -17.29
CA HIS A 209 8.45 18.82 -16.86
C HIS A 209 8.19 17.40 -16.35
N PHE A 210 6.99 16.85 -16.55
CA PHE A 210 6.64 15.53 -16.01
C PHE A 210 7.58 14.41 -16.49
N ARG A 211 8.14 14.52 -17.71
CA ARG A 211 9.10 13.56 -18.29
C ARG A 211 10.48 13.57 -17.62
N ASP A 212 10.81 14.63 -16.90
CA ASP A 212 12.07 14.74 -16.15
C ASP A 212 12.06 13.86 -14.89
N TYR A 213 10.88 13.34 -14.52
CA TYR A 213 10.70 12.48 -13.37
C TYR A 213 10.64 11.02 -13.80
N ALA A 214 11.49 10.22 -13.17
CA ALA A 214 11.53 8.79 -13.33
C ALA A 214 11.55 8.08 -11.97
N TRP A 215 11.03 6.85 -11.94
CA TRP A 215 11.12 5.97 -10.79
C TRP A 215 11.56 4.58 -11.23
N PHE A 216 12.64 4.07 -10.64
CA PHE A 216 13.31 2.82 -11.05
C PHE A 216 13.61 2.71 -12.55
N GLY A 217 13.99 3.82 -13.17
CA GLY A 217 14.30 3.88 -14.61
C GLY A 217 13.08 4.03 -15.51
N HIS A 218 11.86 4.02 -14.97
CA HIS A 218 10.64 4.28 -15.74
C HIS A 218 10.24 5.74 -15.62
N THR A 219 10.18 6.44 -16.75
CA THR A 219 9.76 7.84 -16.79
C THR A 219 8.25 7.95 -16.63
N LEU A 220 7.78 9.11 -16.20
CA LEU A 220 6.37 9.45 -16.38
C LEU A 220 6.19 9.85 -17.85
N ASP A 221 6.15 8.91 -18.79
CA ASP A 221 5.80 9.24 -20.19
C ASP A 221 4.28 9.25 -20.36
N HIS A 222 3.74 10.15 -21.19
CA HIS A 222 2.33 10.19 -21.55
C HIS A 222 2.05 9.56 -22.92
N ASP A 223 3.07 9.37 -23.75
CA ASP A 223 2.96 8.85 -25.10
C ASP A 223 2.86 7.32 -25.09
N GLU A 224 3.39 6.67 -24.04
CA GLU A 224 3.27 5.24 -23.78
C GLU A 224 2.36 4.97 -22.56
N PRO A 225 1.04 4.76 -22.77
CA PRO A 225 0.07 4.66 -21.66
C PRO A 225 0.32 3.45 -20.75
N GLU A 226 0.90 2.38 -21.28
CA GLU A 226 1.25 1.16 -20.54
C GLU A 226 2.44 1.37 -19.62
N GLU A 227 3.55 1.90 -20.16
CA GLU A 227 4.73 2.23 -19.36
C GLU A 227 4.34 3.23 -18.27
N GLN A 228 3.51 4.22 -18.61
CA GLN A 228 3.01 5.16 -17.64
C GLN A 228 2.27 4.48 -16.49
N LEU A 229 1.37 3.54 -16.79
CA LEU A 229 0.62 2.84 -15.77
C LEU A 229 1.56 2.07 -14.83
N VAL A 230 2.62 1.47 -15.37
CA VAL A 230 3.66 0.79 -14.58
C VAL A 230 4.41 1.79 -13.70
N SER A 231 4.92 2.90 -14.24
CA SER A 231 5.60 3.95 -13.47
C SER A 231 4.74 4.45 -12.31
N GLN A 232 3.46 4.74 -12.59
CA GLN A 232 2.53 5.21 -11.57
C GLN A 232 2.30 4.16 -10.48
N ARG A 233 2.10 2.89 -10.85
CA ARG A 233 1.91 1.80 -9.89
C ARG A 233 3.17 1.54 -9.05
N LEU A 234 4.37 1.70 -9.60
CA LEU A 234 5.62 1.55 -8.85
C LEU A 234 5.78 2.62 -7.77
N VAL A 235 5.41 3.87 -8.08
CA VAL A 235 5.41 4.95 -7.10
C VAL A 235 4.40 4.67 -5.98
N LEU A 236 3.19 4.21 -6.33
CA LEU A 236 2.19 3.87 -5.34
C LEU A 236 2.59 2.66 -4.48
N TRP A 237 3.24 1.67 -5.09
CA TRP A 237 3.77 0.51 -4.37
C TRP A 237 4.83 0.94 -3.36
N GLU A 238 5.74 1.84 -3.73
CA GLU A 238 6.70 2.42 -2.78
C GLU A 238 5.97 3.11 -1.62
N LEU A 239 4.93 3.89 -1.89
CA LEU A 239 4.19 4.60 -0.84
C LEU A 239 3.56 3.64 0.17
N ASP A 240 2.94 2.56 -0.30
CA ASP A 240 2.40 1.51 0.56
C ASP A 240 3.51 0.82 1.35
N GLU A 241 4.65 0.48 0.72
CA GLU A 241 5.81 -0.13 1.36
C GLU A 241 6.42 0.75 2.46
N LEU A 242 6.68 2.03 2.17
CA LEU A 242 7.21 2.98 3.15
C LEU A 242 6.25 3.13 4.33
N ALA A 243 4.97 3.33 4.05
CA ALA A 243 4.01 3.53 5.11
C ALA A 243 3.80 2.26 5.96
N PHE A 244 3.80 1.08 5.34
CA PHE A 244 3.79 -0.21 6.04
C PHE A 244 5.02 -0.39 6.93
N ARG A 245 6.23 -0.08 6.42
CA ARG A 245 7.48 -0.14 7.20
C ARG A 245 7.39 0.72 8.46
N TYR A 246 6.92 1.96 8.32
CA TYR A 246 6.75 2.87 9.46
C TYR A 246 5.69 2.38 10.44
N ASP A 247 4.56 1.86 9.97
CA ASP A 247 3.53 1.26 10.83
C ASP A 247 4.09 0.06 11.61
N PHE A 248 4.93 -0.78 10.98
CA PHE A 248 5.56 -1.91 11.64
C PHE A 248 6.57 -1.48 12.71
N VAL A 249 7.47 -0.53 12.40
CA VAL A 249 8.44 0.02 13.36
C VAL A 249 7.71 0.69 14.52
N ARG A 250 6.66 1.48 14.24
CA ARG A 250 5.83 2.13 15.25
C ARG A 250 5.22 1.11 16.21
N LEU A 251 4.65 0.01 15.70
CA LEU A 251 4.07 -1.03 16.53
C LEU A 251 5.13 -1.76 17.37
N ASN A 252 6.30 -2.05 16.79
CA ASN A 252 7.39 -2.67 17.55
C ASN A 252 7.90 -1.75 18.68
N ARG A 253 8.02 -0.43 18.41
CA ARG A 253 8.38 0.56 19.42
C ARG A 253 7.33 0.68 20.52
N HIS A 254 6.04 0.55 20.20
CA HIS A 254 4.95 0.56 21.19
C HIS A 254 5.17 -0.47 22.30
N PHE A 255 5.46 -1.73 21.94
CA PHE A 255 5.74 -2.78 22.93
C PHE A 255 7.14 -2.72 23.55
N SER A 256 8.08 -2.01 22.92
CA SER A 256 9.42 -1.86 23.46
C SER A 256 9.48 -0.85 24.61
N LYS A 257 8.56 0.12 24.66
CA LYS A 257 8.43 1.09 25.76
C LYS A 257 7.98 0.45 27.08
N ASP A 258 7.25 -0.66 26.99
CA ASP A 258 6.71 -1.37 28.16
C ASP A 258 7.74 -2.31 28.81
N LEU A 259 8.92 -2.47 28.20
CA LEU A 259 9.98 -3.34 28.69
C LEU A 259 11.08 -2.52 29.34
N THR A 260 11.52 -2.93 30.54
CA THR A 260 12.71 -2.40 31.19
C THR A 260 13.97 -2.96 30.52
N ILE A 261 14.23 -2.56 29.26
CA ILE A 261 15.41 -2.92 28.48
C ILE A 261 16.40 -1.75 28.40
N SER A 262 17.68 -2.05 28.22
CA SER A 262 18.69 -1.00 28.07
C SER A 262 18.53 -0.27 26.72
N PRO A 263 18.99 0.99 26.60
CA PRO A 263 18.98 1.71 25.32
C PRO A 263 19.69 0.97 24.18
N GLU A 264 20.78 0.26 24.50
CA GLU A 264 21.52 -0.56 23.53
C GLU A 264 20.67 -1.74 23.03
N GLN A 265 19.98 -2.44 23.94
CA GLN A 265 19.08 -3.54 23.58
C GLN A 265 17.90 -3.03 22.74
N GLN A 266 17.42 -1.82 23.00
CA GLN A 266 16.37 -1.19 22.21
C GLN A 266 16.85 -0.92 20.77
N LEU A 267 18.08 -0.42 20.59
CA LEU A 267 18.67 -0.22 19.26
C LEU A 267 18.85 -1.54 18.50
N VAL A 268 19.32 -2.59 19.17
CA VAL A 268 19.46 -3.93 18.55
C VAL A 268 18.10 -4.47 18.14
N ARG A 269 17.09 -4.39 19.02
CA ARG A 269 15.73 -4.85 18.74
C ARG A 269 15.09 -4.10 17.58
N GLU A 270 15.27 -2.79 17.52
CA GLU A 270 14.78 -1.99 16.41
C GLU A 270 15.52 -2.34 15.11
N ALA A 271 16.84 -2.57 15.17
CA ALA A 271 17.63 -2.97 14.02
C ALA A 271 17.17 -4.31 13.41
N MET A 272 16.70 -5.24 14.23
CA MET A 272 16.17 -6.53 13.76
C MET A 272 14.90 -6.38 12.91
N VAL A 273 14.09 -5.34 13.13
CA VAL A 273 12.88 -5.09 12.31
C VAL A 273 13.26 -4.88 10.86
N PHE A 274 14.38 -4.22 10.58
CA PHE A 274 14.81 -3.96 9.20
C PHE A 274 15.22 -5.22 8.44
N HIS A 275 15.47 -6.35 9.11
CA HIS A 275 15.74 -7.63 8.43
C HIS A 275 14.56 -8.13 7.61
N ILE A 276 13.32 -7.70 7.93
CA ILE A 276 12.11 -7.97 7.13
C ILE A 276 12.28 -7.49 5.69
N TRP A 277 13.04 -6.40 5.49
CA TRP A 277 13.22 -5.75 4.19
C TRP A 277 14.64 -5.92 3.63
N SER A 278 15.43 -6.86 4.17
CA SER A 278 16.83 -7.10 3.78
C SER A 278 17.03 -7.44 2.30
N ALA A 279 16.01 -7.98 1.63
CA ALA A 279 16.05 -8.28 0.20
C ALA A 279 15.86 -7.04 -0.69
N PHE A 280 15.45 -5.90 -0.13
CA PHE A 280 15.30 -4.66 -0.85
C PHE A 280 16.58 -3.83 -0.80
N PRO A 281 16.97 -3.15 -1.89
CA PRO A 281 18.06 -2.19 -1.85
C PRO A 281 17.61 -0.94 -1.09
N THR A 282 17.92 -0.89 0.20
CA THR A 282 17.51 0.20 1.08
C THR A 282 18.66 1.13 1.44
N ARG A 283 18.43 2.44 1.32
CA ARG A 283 19.23 3.49 1.96
C ARG A 283 18.73 3.73 3.38
N ASP A 284 19.66 3.88 4.31
CA ASP A 284 19.37 4.13 5.74
C ASP A 284 18.40 3.09 6.35
N LYS A 285 18.44 1.85 5.83
CA LYS A 285 17.61 0.69 6.22
C LYS A 285 16.10 0.81 6.00
N MET A 286 15.60 1.99 5.59
CA MET A 286 14.17 2.28 5.51
C MET A 286 13.72 2.57 4.08
N PHE A 287 14.46 3.41 3.37
CA PHE A 287 14.03 3.99 2.09
C PHE A 287 14.54 3.17 0.93
N LEU A 288 13.70 2.97 -0.09
CA LEU A 288 14.12 2.31 -1.31
C LEU A 288 15.08 3.20 -2.09
N ASP A 289 16.22 2.63 -2.46
CA ASP A 289 17.31 3.33 -3.16
C ASP A 289 17.31 3.00 -4.66
N SER A 290 17.02 1.75 -5.01
CA SER A 290 17.01 1.27 -6.39
C SER A 290 15.97 0.18 -6.62
N LYS A 291 15.86 -0.28 -7.88
CA LYS A 291 14.94 -1.34 -8.29
C LYS A 291 15.22 -2.61 -7.47
N PRO A 292 14.20 -3.24 -6.85
CA PRO A 292 14.33 -4.57 -6.27
C PRO A 292 14.90 -5.57 -7.28
N PRO A 293 15.77 -6.51 -6.86
CA PRO A 293 16.44 -7.44 -7.78
C PRO A 293 15.49 -8.43 -8.46
N GLY A 294 14.24 -8.52 -7.99
CA GLY A 294 13.21 -9.41 -8.51
C GLY A 294 12.04 -9.50 -7.53
N ASP A 295 11.31 -10.63 -7.60
CA ASP A 295 10.25 -10.95 -6.65
C ASP A 295 10.84 -11.24 -5.25
N CYS A 296 10.51 -10.41 -4.25
CA CYS A 296 11.05 -10.56 -2.90
C CYS A 296 10.14 -9.96 -1.82
N GLY A 297 10.51 -10.17 -0.55
CA GLY A 297 9.80 -9.60 0.60
C GLY A 297 8.50 -10.32 0.95
N LEU A 298 7.72 -9.75 1.86
CA LEU A 298 6.45 -10.33 2.34
C LEU A 298 5.39 -10.43 1.24
N GLY A 299 5.47 -9.56 0.23
CA GLY A 299 4.54 -9.52 -0.90
C GLY A 299 4.88 -10.45 -2.05
N SER A 300 5.94 -11.26 -1.92
CA SER A 300 6.45 -12.05 -3.04
C SER A 300 5.44 -13.07 -3.60
N LEU A 301 5.31 -13.13 -4.92
CA LEU A 301 4.43 -14.05 -5.65
C LEU A 301 4.88 -15.51 -5.54
N ILE A 302 6.19 -15.73 -5.44
CA ILE A 302 6.84 -17.03 -5.26
C ILE A 302 7.06 -17.25 -3.77
N TRP A 303 6.27 -18.13 -3.15
CA TRP A 303 6.29 -18.37 -1.70
C TRP A 303 7.70 -18.53 -1.09
N ARG A 304 8.62 -19.19 -1.81
CA ARG A 304 10.00 -19.39 -1.35
C ARG A 304 10.77 -18.08 -1.16
N TYR A 305 10.58 -17.10 -2.03
CA TYR A 305 11.25 -15.80 -1.94
C TYR A 305 10.69 -14.92 -0.82
N SER A 306 9.50 -15.26 -0.29
CA SER A 306 8.95 -14.60 0.90
C SER A 306 9.53 -15.12 2.23
N ILE A 307 10.16 -16.31 2.25
CA ILE A 307 10.62 -16.97 3.49
C ILE A 307 11.56 -16.10 4.32
N PRO A 308 12.61 -15.46 3.75
CA PRO A 308 13.53 -14.65 4.56
C PRO A 308 12.84 -13.49 5.28
N ALA A 309 11.97 -12.77 4.58
CA ALA A 309 11.20 -11.66 5.14
C ALA A 309 10.16 -12.15 6.16
N LEU A 310 9.52 -13.28 5.89
CA LEU A 310 8.52 -13.90 6.75
C LEU A 310 9.12 -14.40 8.07
N GLU A 311 10.28 -15.06 8.01
CA GLU A 311 11.01 -15.52 9.19
C GLU A 311 11.51 -14.35 10.04
N ALA A 312 12.03 -13.28 9.41
CA ALA A 312 12.39 -12.06 10.10
C ALA A 312 11.17 -11.42 10.80
N ALA A 313 10.01 -11.35 10.12
CA ALA A 313 8.78 -10.83 10.72
C ALA A 313 8.32 -11.71 11.89
N ARG A 314 8.34 -13.04 11.74
CA ARG A 314 7.98 -14.00 12.79
C ARG A 314 8.83 -13.81 14.05
N GLN A 315 10.15 -13.65 13.90
CA GLN A 315 11.08 -13.44 15.02
C GLN A 315 10.77 -12.18 15.84
N ILE A 316 10.23 -11.14 15.21
CA ILE A 316 9.80 -9.92 15.91
C ILE A 316 8.45 -10.15 16.58
N LEU A 317 7.48 -10.69 15.83
CA LEU A 317 6.11 -10.89 16.30
C LEU A 317 6.03 -11.87 17.47
N CYS A 318 6.86 -12.92 17.50
CA CYS A 318 6.85 -13.89 18.60
C CYS A 318 7.30 -13.29 19.94
N GLN A 319 7.93 -12.11 19.92
CA GLN A 319 8.36 -11.39 21.12
C GLN A 319 7.32 -10.37 21.60
N TRP A 320 6.21 -10.20 20.88
CA TRP A 320 5.14 -9.29 21.29
C TRP A 320 4.20 -9.98 22.29
N PRO A 321 3.51 -9.20 23.14
CA PRO A 321 2.54 -9.76 24.08
C PRO A 321 1.45 -10.57 23.37
N ASN A 322 1.08 -11.72 23.96
CA ASN A 322 0.04 -12.61 23.44
C ASN A 322 0.30 -13.18 22.04
N ALA A 323 1.57 -13.36 21.65
CA ALA A 323 1.91 -14.02 20.40
C ALA A 323 1.32 -15.44 20.31
N PRO A 324 0.67 -15.83 19.19
CA PRO A 324 0.19 -17.18 18.97
C PRO A 324 1.32 -18.21 19.04
N ARG A 325 1.03 -19.39 19.59
CA ARG A 325 2.02 -20.48 19.74
C ARG A 325 2.62 -20.90 18.41
N GLU A 326 1.85 -20.79 17.34
CA GLU A 326 2.24 -21.10 15.97
C GLU A 326 3.41 -20.22 15.48
N LEU A 327 3.54 -18.99 16.00
CA LEU A 327 4.68 -18.13 15.68
C LEU A 327 5.96 -18.55 16.40
N GLY A 328 5.88 -19.48 17.37
CA GLY A 328 7.05 -19.99 18.09
C GLY A 328 7.90 -20.97 17.29
N SER A 329 7.35 -21.57 16.23
CA SER A 329 8.06 -22.53 15.38
C SER A 329 8.75 -21.82 14.21
N PRO A 330 10.09 -21.91 14.07
CA PRO A 330 10.81 -21.28 12.98
C PRO A 330 10.56 -21.98 11.64
N LEU A 331 10.70 -21.24 10.55
CA LEU A 331 10.83 -21.83 9.21
C LEU A 331 12.21 -22.48 9.06
N VAL A 332 12.28 -23.54 8.25
CA VAL A 332 13.50 -24.34 8.09
C VAL A 332 14.50 -23.63 7.18
N HIS A 333 15.80 -23.79 7.46
CA HIS A 333 16.89 -23.45 6.55
C HIS A 333 17.50 -24.72 5.94
N PRO A 334 17.77 -24.76 4.62
CA PRO A 334 17.55 -23.70 3.64
C PRO A 334 16.06 -23.53 3.27
N PRO A 335 15.64 -22.39 2.68
CA PRO A 335 14.23 -22.10 2.34
C PRO A 335 13.51 -23.23 1.58
N GLU A 336 14.22 -23.95 0.72
CA GLU A 336 13.76 -25.08 -0.09
C GLU A 336 13.27 -26.27 0.74
N ALA A 337 13.71 -26.40 1.99
CA ALA A 337 13.30 -27.49 2.88
C ALA A 337 11.89 -27.31 3.45
N ASN A 338 11.26 -26.15 3.24
CA ASN A 338 9.91 -25.87 3.73
C ASN A 338 8.84 -26.39 2.76
N ASN A 339 7.69 -26.75 3.31
CA ASN A 339 6.50 -27.07 2.52
C ASN A 339 5.65 -25.80 2.30
N LEU A 340 5.10 -25.63 1.09
CA LEU A 340 4.18 -24.55 0.74
C LEU A 340 3.05 -24.32 1.77
N LEU A 341 2.42 -25.38 2.25
CA LEU A 341 1.34 -25.30 3.24
C LEU A 341 1.80 -24.71 4.57
N VAL A 342 3.02 -25.06 5.01
CA VAL A 342 3.63 -24.53 6.24
C VAL A 342 3.91 -23.03 6.07
N VAL A 343 4.48 -22.63 4.92
CA VAL A 343 4.77 -21.23 4.64
C VAL A 343 3.49 -20.40 4.54
N ARG A 344 2.46 -20.88 3.81
CA ARG A 344 1.17 -20.19 3.73
C ARG A 344 0.50 -20.05 5.10
N HIS A 345 0.55 -21.10 5.92
CA HIS A 345 0.04 -21.03 7.28
C HIS A 345 0.76 -19.95 8.10
N MET A 346 2.09 -19.89 8.01
CA MET A 346 2.90 -18.86 8.66
C MET A 346 2.58 -17.45 8.15
N GLN A 347 2.45 -17.25 6.83
CA GLN A 347 2.06 -15.97 6.22
C GLN A 347 0.72 -15.46 6.78
N GLN A 348 -0.28 -16.34 6.86
CA GLN A 348 -1.58 -16.03 7.43
C GLN A 348 -1.49 -15.64 8.90
N LYS A 349 -0.75 -16.41 9.71
CA LYS A 349 -0.61 -16.16 11.16
C LYS A 349 0.14 -14.86 11.46
N VAL A 350 1.21 -14.58 10.71
CA VAL A 350 1.97 -13.33 10.80
C VAL A 350 1.07 -12.14 10.46
N ALA A 351 0.38 -12.17 9.32
CA ALA A 351 -0.51 -11.10 8.90
C ALA A 351 -1.67 -10.89 9.89
N GLN A 352 -2.34 -11.98 10.31
CA GLN A 352 -3.46 -11.95 11.25
C GLN A 352 -3.04 -11.33 12.58
N PHE A 353 -1.96 -11.84 13.17
CA PHE A 353 -1.49 -11.36 14.46
C PHE A 353 -1.04 -9.90 14.38
N TYR A 354 -0.31 -9.51 13.34
CA TYR A 354 0.08 -8.12 13.13
C TYR A 354 -1.14 -7.20 13.05
N CYS A 355 -2.09 -7.46 12.14
CA CYS A 355 -3.22 -6.56 11.92
C CYS A 355 -4.09 -6.42 13.17
N GLN A 356 -4.38 -7.52 13.86
CA GLN A 356 -5.17 -7.47 15.10
C GLN A 356 -4.46 -6.69 16.19
N THR A 357 -3.15 -6.91 16.34
CA THR A 357 -2.33 -6.22 17.34
C THR A 357 -2.25 -4.72 17.05
N TYR A 358 -2.04 -4.34 15.79
CA TYR A 358 -2.03 -2.94 15.36
C TYR A 358 -3.38 -2.26 15.62
N CYS A 359 -4.49 -2.89 15.23
CA CYS A 359 -5.84 -2.34 15.43
C CYS A 359 -6.13 -2.13 16.92
N LYS A 360 -5.77 -3.09 17.78
CA LYS A 360 -5.95 -2.97 19.23
C LYS A 360 -5.09 -1.86 19.84
N ALA A 361 -3.82 -1.75 19.43
CA ALA A 361 -2.88 -0.78 19.97
C ALA A 361 -3.22 0.67 19.57
N PHE A 362 -3.57 0.89 18.30
CA PHE A 362 -3.71 2.24 17.75
C PHE A 362 -5.15 2.63 17.40
N GLN A 363 -6.11 1.72 17.56
CA GLN A 363 -7.52 1.96 17.23
C GLN A 363 -7.70 2.48 15.79
N THR A 364 -6.85 2.00 14.88
CA THR A 364 -6.85 2.37 13.46
C THR A 364 -6.33 1.21 12.62
N ALA A 365 -6.76 1.13 11.36
CA ALA A 365 -6.32 0.07 10.45
C ALA A 365 -4.85 0.33 10.05
N PRO A 366 -3.96 -0.67 10.03
CA PRO A 366 -2.62 -0.50 9.46
C PRO A 366 -2.69 -0.25 7.95
N ILE A 367 -1.65 0.37 7.41
CA ILE A 367 -1.39 0.30 5.96
C ILE A 367 -0.87 -1.10 5.65
N LEU A 368 -1.31 -1.68 4.54
CA LEU A 368 -0.95 -3.05 4.17
C LEU A 368 0.20 -3.03 3.17
N PRO A 369 1.05 -4.07 3.14
CA PRO A 369 2.00 -4.23 2.07
C PRO A 369 1.27 -4.54 0.76
N SER A 370 1.81 -3.99 -0.33
CA SER A 370 1.33 -4.20 -1.69
C SER A 370 2.27 -5.14 -2.45
N GLN A 371 1.72 -5.87 -3.41
CA GLN A 371 2.49 -6.67 -4.35
C GLN A 371 3.22 -5.76 -5.32
N LEU A 372 4.46 -6.14 -5.65
CA LEU A 372 5.25 -5.42 -6.63
C LEU A 372 4.53 -5.51 -8.01
N PRO A 373 4.25 -4.38 -8.70
CA PRO A 373 3.42 -4.40 -9.90
C PRO A 373 4.00 -5.21 -11.07
N LEU A 374 3.23 -6.10 -11.69
CA LEU A 374 3.59 -6.70 -12.99
C LEU A 374 3.37 -5.68 -14.12
N PRO A 375 4.20 -5.67 -15.20
CA PRO A 375 5.27 -6.62 -15.55
C PRO A 375 6.67 -6.24 -15.01
N PHE A 376 6.77 -5.41 -13.97
CA PHE A 376 8.09 -4.94 -13.48
C PHE A 376 9.01 -6.06 -12.99
N ILE A 377 8.42 -7.19 -12.58
CA ILE A 377 9.12 -8.42 -12.20
C ILE A 377 9.26 -9.30 -13.45
N SER A 378 10.50 -9.61 -13.84
CA SER A 378 10.78 -10.77 -14.68
C SER A 378 10.64 -12.01 -13.78
N ILE A 379 9.63 -12.85 -14.04
CA ILE A 379 9.37 -14.09 -13.29
C ILE A 379 10.38 -15.15 -13.69
#